data_AF-A0A7C1TL56-F1
#
_entry.id   AF-A0A7C1TL56-F1
#
_cell.length_a   1.000
_cell.length_b   1.000
_cell.length_c   1.000
_cell.angle_alpha   90.00
_cell.angle_beta   90.00
_cell.angle_gamma   90.00
#
_symmetry.space_group_name_H-M   'P 1'
#
loop_
_entity.id
_entity.type
_entity.pdbx_description
1 polymer ?
#
loop_
_entity_poly.entity_id
_entity_poly.type
_entity_poly.pdbx_seq_one_letter_code
_entity_poly.pdbx_strand_id
1 'polypeptide(L)'
;MERRLVDPPYLAFPFRVRAGRAELADRARHVRDQIEQVLFTQAGERVFRPEFGAGVRALVFEPNSAAIWQVTRQRLLASLAEALAGEVDPRSIEVDVAGEAGRLIITVGYTLATIGYRQQQTFEVSA
;
A
#
# COMPACT_ATOMS: atom_id res chain seq x y z
N MET A 1 28.18 -8.06 -13.11
CA MET A 1 27.68 -9.23 -12.37
C MET A 1 26.20 -9.01 -12.13
N GLU A 2 25.32 -9.69 -12.87
CA GLU A 2 23.87 -9.60 -12.64
C GLU A 2 23.55 -10.26 -11.30
N ARG A 3 23.12 -9.47 -10.31
CA ARG A 3 22.49 -10.01 -9.10
C ARG A 3 21.19 -10.67 -9.53
N ARG A 4 21.18 -12.00 -9.63
CA ARG A 4 19.94 -12.76 -9.75
C ARG A 4 19.12 -12.50 -8.49
N LEU A 5 18.02 -11.78 -8.64
CA LEU A 5 17.08 -11.49 -7.57
C LEU A 5 16.46 -12.81 -7.12
N VAL A 6 16.49 -13.07 -5.81
CA VAL A 6 15.68 -14.16 -5.25
C VAL A 6 14.24 -13.65 -5.24
N ASP A 7 13.39 -14.22 -6.08
CA ASP A 7 11.95 -13.94 -6.10
C ASP A 7 11.23 -15.16 -5.48
N PRO A 8 11.16 -15.23 -4.14
CA PRO A 8 10.45 -16.33 -3.50
C PRO A 8 8.95 -16.19 -3.80
N PRO A 9 8.19 -17.29 -3.87
CA PRO A 9 6.75 -17.20 -4.00
C PRO A 9 6.15 -16.57 -2.74
N TYR A 10 5.39 -15.49 -2.92
CA TYR A 10 4.64 -14.82 -1.84
C TYR A 10 3.20 -15.32 -1.81
N LEU A 11 2.52 -15.23 -0.67
CA LEU A 11 1.07 -15.43 -0.62
C LEU A 11 0.36 -14.23 -1.24
N ALA A 12 -0.58 -14.49 -2.14
CA ALA A 12 -1.39 -13.43 -2.75
C ALA A 12 -2.38 -12.83 -1.74
N PHE A 13 -2.68 -11.54 -1.91
CA PHE A 13 -3.76 -10.85 -1.24
C PHE A 13 -4.81 -10.37 -2.26
N PRO A 14 -6.12 -10.47 -1.97
CA PRO A 14 -6.71 -11.22 -0.87
C PRO A 14 -6.36 -12.71 -0.92
N PHE A 15 -6.29 -13.36 0.25
CA PHE A 15 -5.97 -14.79 0.32
C PHE A 15 -7.02 -15.61 -0.43
N ARG A 16 -6.56 -16.45 -1.36
CA ARG A 16 -7.40 -17.33 -2.17
C ARG A 16 -6.80 -18.73 -2.23
N VAL A 17 -7.67 -19.73 -2.31
CA VAL A 17 -7.28 -21.13 -2.51
C VAL A 17 -7.82 -21.59 -3.85
N ARG A 18 -6.96 -22.11 -4.72
CA ARG A 18 -7.33 -22.68 -6.03
C ARG A 18 -6.71 -24.07 -6.18
N ALA A 19 -7.53 -25.04 -6.56
CA ALA A 19 -7.12 -26.44 -6.71
C ALA A 19 -6.35 -26.99 -5.48
N GLY A 20 -6.85 -26.68 -4.27
CA GLY A 20 -6.27 -27.15 -3.01
C GLY A 20 -4.95 -26.48 -2.58
N ARG A 21 -4.52 -25.40 -3.25
CA ARG A 21 -3.30 -24.65 -2.91
C ARG A 21 -3.58 -23.16 -2.75
N ALA A 22 -2.80 -22.49 -1.90
CA ALA A 22 -2.84 -21.04 -1.79
C ALA A 22 -2.39 -20.40 -3.13
N GLU A 23 -3.10 -19.36 -3.54
CA GLU A 23 -2.68 -18.53 -4.67
C GLU A 23 -1.40 -17.77 -4.28
N LEU A 24 -0.43 -17.76 -5.20
CA LEU A 24 0.86 -17.13 -5.00
C LEU A 24 0.96 -15.84 -5.83
N ALA A 25 1.77 -14.92 -5.35
CA ALA A 25 2.13 -13.67 -6.00
C ALA A 25 3.64 -13.65 -6.28
N ASP A 26 4.02 -13.02 -7.39
CA ASP A 26 5.39 -12.57 -7.60
C ASP A 26 5.68 -11.34 -6.71
N ARG A 27 6.95 -10.93 -6.61
CA ARG A 27 7.33 -9.76 -5.79
C ARG A 27 6.57 -8.48 -6.15
N ALA A 28 6.36 -8.21 -7.44
CA ALA A 28 5.69 -6.97 -7.88
C ALA A 28 4.23 -6.93 -7.41
N ARG A 29 3.52 -8.05 -7.57
CA ARG A 29 2.18 -8.24 -7.03
C ARG A 29 2.18 -8.22 -5.50
N HIS A 30 3.16 -8.85 -4.85
CA HIS A 30 3.29 -8.82 -3.39
C HIS A 30 3.38 -7.40 -2.82
N VAL A 31 4.19 -6.52 -3.43
CA VAL A 31 4.29 -5.12 -3.00
C VAL A 31 2.96 -4.39 -3.18
N ARG A 32 2.29 -4.57 -4.33
CA ARG A 32 0.94 -4.02 -4.56
C ARG A 32 -0.06 -4.52 -3.49
N ASP A 33 -0.01 -5.80 -3.19
CA ASP A 33 -0.85 -6.49 -2.21
C ASP A 33 -0.61 -5.97 -0.78
N GLN A 34 0.64 -5.66 -0.41
CA GLN A 34 0.97 -5.02 0.87
C GLN A 34 0.45 -3.58 0.95
N ILE A 35 0.55 -2.80 -0.14
CA ILE A 35 -0.02 -1.46 -0.21
C ILE A 35 -1.54 -1.53 0.00
N GLU A 36 -2.21 -2.49 -0.67
CA GLU A 36 -3.65 -2.70 -0.52
C GLU A 36 -4.05 -2.98 0.94
N GLN A 37 -3.29 -3.81 1.65
CA GLN A 37 -3.50 -4.06 3.08
C GLN A 37 -3.37 -2.79 3.93
N VAL A 38 -2.35 -1.96 3.68
CA VAL A 38 -2.19 -0.69 4.40
C VAL A 38 -3.36 0.25 4.13
N LEU A 39 -3.79 0.39 2.89
CA LEU A 39 -4.87 1.31 2.53
C LEU A 39 -6.20 0.91 3.19
N PHE A 40 -6.54 -0.38 3.15
CA PHE A 40 -7.89 -0.84 3.53
C PHE A 40 -8.02 -1.35 4.96
N THR A 41 -6.94 -1.42 5.73
CA THR A 41 -6.98 -1.71 7.18
C THR A 41 -7.09 -0.41 7.99
N GLN A 42 -7.95 -0.39 9.01
CA GLN A 42 -8.06 0.75 9.93
C GLN A 42 -6.91 0.74 10.95
N ALA A 43 -6.45 1.93 11.33
CA ALA A 43 -5.51 2.07 12.45
C ALA A 43 -6.12 1.45 13.72
N GLY A 44 -5.33 0.69 14.47
CA GLY A 44 -5.77 -0.08 15.64
C GLY A 44 -6.42 -1.44 15.34
N GLU A 45 -6.70 -1.77 14.08
CA GLU A 45 -7.33 -3.06 13.71
C GLU A 45 -6.37 -4.24 13.92
N ARG A 46 -5.06 -4.04 13.66
CA ARG A 46 -4.05 -5.10 13.84
C ARG A 46 -3.51 -5.12 15.27
N VAL A 47 -3.72 -6.25 15.94
CA VAL A 47 -3.14 -6.54 17.26
C VAL A 47 -1.62 -6.44 17.19
N PHE A 48 -1.02 -5.77 18.18
CA PHE A 48 0.42 -5.47 18.26
C PHE A 48 0.99 -4.58 17.13
N ARG A 49 0.13 -3.99 16.28
CA ARG A 49 0.49 -3.05 15.22
C ARG A 49 -0.54 -1.91 15.13
N PRO A 50 -0.75 -1.11 16.20
CA PRO A 50 -1.80 -0.10 16.22
C PRO A 50 -1.61 1.01 15.15
N GLU A 51 -0.37 1.30 14.77
CA GLU A 51 -0.03 2.29 13.74
C GLU A 51 -0.15 1.75 12.30
N PHE A 52 -0.46 0.46 12.13
CA PHE A 52 -0.64 -0.13 10.81
C PHE A 52 -2.02 0.22 10.24
N GLY A 53 -2.03 0.64 8.97
CA GLY A 53 -3.24 0.94 8.23
C GLY A 53 -3.56 2.42 8.15
N ALA A 54 -4.31 2.80 7.11
CA ALA A 54 -4.79 4.17 6.89
C ALA A 54 -6.33 4.28 6.88
N GLY A 55 -7.04 3.16 6.74
CA GLY A 55 -8.49 3.12 6.76
C GLY A 55 -9.15 4.04 5.72
N VAL A 56 -8.68 4.03 4.47
CA VAL A 56 -9.02 5.09 3.49
C VAL A 56 -10.51 5.19 3.15
N ARG A 57 -11.31 4.16 3.44
CA ARG A 57 -12.77 4.21 3.30
C ARG A 57 -13.41 5.27 4.19
N ALA A 58 -12.85 5.53 5.36
CA ALA A 58 -13.35 6.59 6.25
C ALA A 58 -13.18 7.99 5.63
N LEU A 59 -12.24 8.15 4.70
CA LEU A 59 -11.90 9.44 4.11
C LEU A 59 -12.83 9.85 2.96
N VAL A 60 -13.65 8.93 2.41
CA VAL A 60 -14.46 9.15 1.20
C VAL A 60 -15.44 10.32 1.37
N PHE A 61 -15.89 10.57 2.61
CA PHE A 61 -16.83 11.63 2.96
C PHE A 61 -16.22 12.74 3.82
N GLU A 62 -14.91 12.70 4.05
CA GLU A 62 -14.25 13.74 4.83
C GLU A 62 -14.27 15.07 4.07
N PRO A 63 -14.47 16.21 4.76
CA PRO A 63 -14.38 17.52 4.13
C PRO A 63 -13.04 17.68 3.42
N ASN A 64 -13.06 18.29 2.23
CA ASN A 64 -11.84 18.57 1.45
C ASN A 64 -10.99 19.67 2.11
N SER A 65 -10.38 19.34 3.25
CA SER A 65 -9.54 20.20 4.06
C SER A 65 -8.09 19.86 3.85
N ALA A 66 -7.29 20.85 3.43
CA ALA A 66 -5.85 20.68 3.25
C ALA A 66 -5.16 20.13 4.51
N ALA A 67 -5.60 20.55 5.70
CA ALA A 67 -5.03 20.08 6.96
C ALA A 67 -5.26 18.58 7.18
N ILE A 68 -6.48 18.09 6.92
CA ILE A 68 -6.83 16.67 7.05
C ILE A 68 -6.01 15.85 6.05
N TRP A 69 -5.92 16.31 4.79
CA TRP A 69 -5.14 15.62 3.76
C TRP A 69 -3.66 15.53 4.09
N GLN A 70 -3.06 16.58 4.67
CA GLN A 70 -1.65 16.51 5.08
C GLN A 70 -1.44 15.47 6.19
N VAL A 71 -2.30 15.45 7.22
CA VAL A 71 -2.19 14.46 8.32
C VAL A 71 -2.37 13.04 7.78
N THR A 72 -3.38 12.83 6.94
CA THR A 72 -3.65 11.54 6.29
C THR A 72 -2.46 11.08 5.44
N ARG A 73 -1.90 11.97 4.60
CA ARG A 73 -0.73 11.67 3.78
C ARG A 73 0.46 11.25 4.64
N GLN A 74 0.73 11.96 5.73
CA GLN A 74 1.86 11.61 6.62
C GLN A 74 1.66 10.27 7.32
N ARG A 75 0.45 9.97 7.79
CA ARG A 75 0.12 8.65 8.36
C ARG A 75 0.29 7.53 7.34
N LEU A 76 -0.22 7.75 6.13
CA LEU A 76 -0.11 6.77 5.06
C LEU A 76 1.35 6.53 4.65
N LEU A 77 2.16 7.59 4.55
CA LEU A 77 3.60 7.47 4.32
C LEU A 77 4.30 6.67 5.41
N ALA A 78 4.03 6.94 6.69
CA ALA A 78 4.63 6.21 7.80
C ALA A 78 4.26 4.72 7.78
N SER A 79 2.97 4.41 7.57
CA SER A 79 2.47 3.03 7.53
C SER A 79 3.01 2.25 6.33
N LEU A 80 3.11 2.87 5.15
CA LEU A 80 3.71 2.27 3.96
C LEU A 80 5.22 2.04 4.13
N ALA A 81 5.94 3.00 4.71
CA ALA A 81 7.38 2.86 4.97
C ALA A 81 7.68 1.68 5.91
N GLU A 82 6.86 1.47 6.95
CA GLU A 82 6.98 0.31 7.83
C GLU A 82 6.60 -0.99 7.12
N ALA A 83 5.46 -1.01 6.42
CA ALA A 83 4.93 -2.22 5.78
C ALA A 83 5.81 -2.74 4.63
N LEU A 84 6.46 -1.84 3.89
CA LEU A 84 7.28 -2.15 2.71
C LEU A 84 8.78 -2.21 3.01
N ALA A 85 9.16 -2.17 4.29
CA ALA A 85 10.55 -2.22 4.70
C ALA A 85 11.26 -3.47 4.14
N GLY A 86 12.34 -3.25 3.39
CA GLY A 86 13.13 -4.30 2.74
C GLY A 86 12.71 -4.62 1.29
N GLU A 87 11.50 -4.25 0.88
CA GLU A 87 11.01 -4.41 -0.50
C GLU A 87 11.18 -3.12 -1.33
N VAL A 88 10.98 -1.96 -0.69
CA VAL A 88 10.99 -0.63 -1.30
C VAL A 88 11.96 0.30 -0.58
N ASP A 89 12.62 1.23 -1.28
CA ASP A 89 13.37 2.33 -0.62
C ASP A 89 12.35 3.28 0.05
N PRO A 90 12.32 3.38 1.39
CA PRO A 90 11.33 4.18 2.10
C PRO A 90 11.36 5.66 1.72
N ARG A 91 12.52 6.18 1.31
CA ARG A 91 12.71 7.60 0.93
C ARG A 91 12.13 7.91 -0.44
N SER A 92 11.80 6.88 -1.22
CA SER A 92 11.23 7.00 -2.56
C SER A 92 9.71 6.94 -2.59
N ILE A 93 9.08 6.67 -1.45
CA ILE A 93 7.63 6.52 -1.35
C ILE A 93 6.98 7.91 -1.48
N GLU A 94 6.15 8.06 -2.49
CA GLU A 94 5.35 9.25 -2.75
C GLU A 94 3.88 8.84 -2.76
N VAL A 95 3.05 9.64 -2.09
CA VAL A 95 1.62 9.36 -1.94
C VAL A 95 0.83 10.58 -2.35
N ASP A 96 -0.03 10.42 -3.34
CA ASP A 96 -1.02 11.41 -3.73
C ASP A 96 -2.44 10.91 -3.45
N VAL A 97 -3.28 11.80 -2.93
CA VAL A 97 -4.67 11.49 -2.58
C VAL A 97 -5.53 12.59 -3.17
N ALA A 98 -6.40 12.22 -4.10
CA ALA A 98 -7.34 13.11 -4.75
C ALA A 98 -8.76 12.62 -4.50
N GLY A 99 -9.65 13.51 -4.05
CA GLY A 99 -11.04 13.19 -3.77
C GLY A 99 -12.01 14.05 -4.57
N GLU A 100 -13.05 13.43 -5.13
CA GLU A 100 -14.13 14.11 -5.82
C GLU A 100 -15.45 13.33 -5.70
N ALA A 101 -16.52 13.99 -5.23
CA ALA A 101 -17.90 13.51 -5.25
C ALA A 101 -18.10 12.05 -4.76
N GLY A 102 -17.56 11.70 -3.59
CA GLY A 102 -17.70 10.36 -3.00
C GLY A 102 -16.76 9.31 -3.61
N ARG A 103 -15.70 9.76 -4.30
CA ARG A 103 -14.61 8.91 -4.78
C ARG A 103 -13.27 9.43 -4.28
N LEU A 104 -12.36 8.51 -4.01
CA LEU A 104 -10.95 8.76 -3.71
C LEU A 104 -10.06 8.00 -4.67
N ILE A 105 -9.08 8.69 -5.22
CA ILE A 105 -8.00 8.14 -6.01
C ILE A 105 -6.73 8.30 -5.19
N ILE A 106 -6.07 7.18 -4.91
CA ILE A 106 -4.81 7.14 -4.18
C ILE A 106 -3.74 6.62 -5.12
N THR A 107 -2.70 7.41 -5.31
CA THR A 107 -1.55 7.04 -6.14
C THR A 107 -0.32 6.90 -5.25
N VAL A 108 0.32 5.73 -5.32
CA VAL A 108 1.53 5.41 -4.57
C VAL A 108 2.66 5.15 -5.54
N GLY A 109 3.64 6.05 -5.58
CA GLY A 109 4.89 5.90 -6.31
C GLY A 109 6.00 5.40 -5.40
N TYR A 110 6.88 4.53 -5.89
CA TYR A 110 7.99 3.99 -5.11
C TYR A 110 9.09 3.39 -5.98
N THR A 111 10.27 3.17 -5.40
CA THR A 111 11.41 2.50 -6.04
C THR A 111 11.72 1.18 -5.33
N LEU A 112 11.79 0.09 -6.09
CA LEU A 112 12.14 -1.22 -5.55
C LEU A 112 13.58 -1.21 -5.02
N ALA A 113 13.76 -1.64 -3.76
CA ALA A 113 15.03 -1.52 -3.05
C ALA A 113 16.16 -2.31 -3.73
N THR A 114 15.83 -3.42 -4.39
CA THR A 114 16.84 -4.34 -4.93
C THR A 114 17.35 -3.96 -6.32
N ILE A 115 16.52 -3.30 -7.15
CA ILE A 115 16.85 -3.00 -8.56
C ILE A 115 16.82 -1.53 -8.92
N GLY A 116 16.37 -0.65 -8.03
CA GLY A 116 16.27 0.79 -8.32
C GLY A 116 15.20 1.13 -9.37
N TYR A 117 14.30 0.20 -9.67
CA TYR A 117 13.22 0.39 -10.64
C TYR A 117 12.04 1.11 -9.99
N ARG A 118 11.58 2.19 -10.61
CA ARG A 118 10.45 2.99 -10.14
C ARG A 118 9.14 2.39 -10.63
N GLN A 119 8.18 2.26 -9.72
CA GLN A 119 6.83 1.78 -9.99
C GLN A 119 5.80 2.74 -9.40
N GLN A 120 4.58 2.65 -9.91
CA GLN A 120 3.44 3.40 -9.43
C GLN A 120 2.21 2.49 -9.40
N GLN A 121 1.42 2.62 -8.36
CA GLN A 121 0.16 1.90 -8.18
C GLN A 121 -0.96 2.92 -7.92
N THR A 122 -2.10 2.74 -8.57
CA THR A 122 -3.28 3.59 -8.37
C THR A 122 -4.43 2.73 -7.85
N PHE A 123 -5.08 3.23 -6.81
CA PHE A 123 -6.20 2.60 -6.13
C PHE A 123 -7.39 3.56 -6.15
N GLU A 124 -8.56 3.04 -6.49
CA GLU A 124 -9.81 3.78 -6.47
C GLU A 124 -10.70 3.24 -5.35
N VAL A 125 -11.31 4.16 -4.60
CA VAL A 125 -12.26 3.86 -3.54
C VAL A 125 -13.49 4.72 -3.76
N SER A 126 -14.64 4.07 -3.98
CA SER A 126 -15.94 4.72 -4.09
C SER A 126 -16.83 4.30 -2.93
N ALA A 127 -17.82 5.14 -2.62
CA ALA A 127 -18.94 4.81 -1.75
C ALA A 127 -19.84 3.71 -2.36
#